data_AF-A0A1H4JJK5-F1
#
_entry.id   AF-A0A1H4JJK5-F1
#
_cell.length_a   1.000
_cell.length_b   1.000
_cell.length_c   1.000
_cell.angle_alpha   90.00
_cell.angle_beta   90.00
_cell.angle_gamma   90.00
#
_symmetry.space_group_name_H-M   'P 1'
#
loop_
_entity.id
_entity.type
_entity.pdbx_description
1 polymer ?
#
loop_
_entity_poly.entity_id
_entity_poly.type
_entity_poly.pdbx_seq_one_letter_code
_entity_poly.pdbx_strand_id
1 'polypeptide(L)'
;MARGTEKEDVDLPEQTEAQKAATADENRITERDRQRKLQGLNLQRERILSERTSSPHRRSALEAALLEIETQISELSWGIHI
;
A
#
# COMPACT_ATOMS: atom_id res chain seq x y z
N MET A 1 -56.36 -22.90 4.09
CA MET A 1 -56.02 -21.56 3.54
C MET A 1 -55.11 -20.92 4.58
N ALA A 2 -53.91 -20.38 4.35
CA ALA A 2 -53.18 -20.04 3.13
C ALA A 2 -51.67 -20.26 3.40
N ARG A 3 -50.91 -20.46 2.31
CA ARG A 3 -49.46 -20.62 2.29
C ARG A 3 -48.80 -19.27 2.57
N GLY A 4 -47.63 -19.29 3.22
CA GLY A 4 -46.73 -18.14 3.35
C GLY A 4 -45.29 -18.63 3.39
N THR A 5 -44.80 -19.13 2.26
CA THR A 5 -43.38 -19.41 2.00
C THR A 5 -42.80 -18.23 1.24
N GLU A 6 -41.95 -17.42 1.88
CA GLU A 6 -40.96 -16.52 1.25
C GLU A 6 -40.14 -15.95 2.44
N LYS A 7 -38.92 -16.38 2.78
CA LYS A 7 -37.68 -16.62 2.02
C LYS A 7 -37.26 -15.42 1.17
N GLU A 8 -36.76 -14.40 1.86
CA GLU A 8 -35.72 -13.52 1.34
C GLU A 8 -34.64 -13.39 2.43
N ASP A 9 -34.08 -14.55 2.80
CA ASP A 9 -32.73 -14.57 3.34
C ASP A 9 -31.84 -14.12 2.18
N VAL A 10 -31.47 -12.84 2.22
CA VAL A 10 -30.43 -12.28 1.37
C VAL A 10 -29.17 -13.08 1.70
N ASP A 11 -28.89 -14.09 0.87
CA ASP A 11 -27.64 -14.82 0.83
C ASP A 11 -26.52 -13.82 0.48
N LEU A 12 -26.03 -13.10 1.51
CA LEU A 12 -24.66 -12.64 1.49
C LEU A 12 -23.82 -13.91 1.41
N PRO A 13 -22.90 -14.06 0.46
CA PRO A 13 -22.05 -15.23 0.43
C PRO A 13 -21.29 -15.27 1.76
N GLU A 14 -21.63 -16.24 2.61
CA GLU A 14 -20.82 -16.61 3.76
C GLU A 14 -19.47 -17.03 3.20
N GLN A 15 -18.52 -16.09 3.19
CA GLN A 15 -17.13 -16.37 2.90
C GLN A 15 -16.69 -17.42 3.91
N THR A 16 -16.52 -18.65 3.42
CA THR A 16 -16.08 -19.79 4.24
C THR A 16 -14.76 -19.43 4.92
N GLU A 17 -14.53 -19.96 6.12
CA GLU A 17 -13.33 -19.66 6.91
C GLU A 17 -12.03 -19.87 6.11
N ALA A 18 -12.02 -20.81 5.16
CA ALA A 18 -10.93 -21.03 4.21
C ALA A 18 -10.71 -19.87 3.23
N GLN A 19 -11.77 -19.21 2.75
CA GLN A 19 -11.68 -18.03 1.88
C GLN A 19 -11.20 -16.79 2.66
N LYS A 20 -11.65 -16.62 3.91
CA LYS A 20 -11.13 -15.57 4.81
C LYS A 20 -9.66 -15.78 5.16
N ALA A 21 -9.24 -17.03 5.39
CA ALA A 21 -7.84 -17.34 5.64
C ALA A 21 -6.95 -17.08 4.40
N ALA A 22 -7.39 -17.51 3.21
CA ALA A 22 -6.65 -17.28 1.97
C ALA A 22 -6.50 -15.79 1.64
N THR A 23 -7.58 -15.02 1.76
CA THR A 23 -7.54 -13.56 1.54
C THR A 23 -6.71 -12.83 2.59
N ALA A 24 -6.69 -13.29 3.84
CA ALA A 24 -5.84 -12.74 4.90
C ALA A 24 -4.34 -12.99 4.63
N ASP A 25 -3.97 -14.19 4.16
CA ASP A 25 -2.58 -14.50 3.81
C ASP A 25 -2.10 -13.72 2.58
N GLU A 26 -2.94 -13.60 1.54
CA GLU A 26 -2.65 -12.76 0.38
C GLU A 26 -2.48 -11.27 0.75
N ASN A 27 -3.36 -10.75 1.61
CA ASN A 27 -3.24 -9.39 2.15
C ASN A 27 -1.95 -9.22 2.98
N ARG A 28 -1.54 -10.23 3.73
CA ARG A 28 -0.30 -10.18 4.52
C ARG A 28 0.95 -10.19 3.66
N ILE A 29 0.95 -10.95 2.56
CA ILE A 29 2.06 -10.97 1.59
C ILE A 29 2.17 -9.61 0.91
N THR A 30 1.06 -9.05 0.44
CA THR A 30 1.05 -7.74 -0.23
C THR A 30 1.46 -6.62 0.72
N GLU A 31 1.02 -6.64 1.97
CA GLU A 31 1.43 -5.67 2.99
C GLU A 31 2.93 -5.77 3.32
N ARG A 32 3.48 -6.98 3.40
CA ARG A 32 4.93 -7.17 3.61
C ARG A 32 5.75 -6.60 2.46
N ASP A 33 5.31 -6.78 1.22
CA ASP A 33 6.02 -6.26 0.06
C ASP A 33 5.92 -4.73 -0.04
N ARG A 34 4.78 -4.15 0.33
CA ARG A 34 4.62 -2.69 0.48
C ARG A 34 5.56 -2.14 1.54
N GLN A 35 5.64 -2.77 2.72
CA GLN A 35 6.55 -2.34 3.79
C GLN A 35 8.02 -2.39 3.36
N ARG A 36 8.43 -3.45 2.65
CA ARG A 36 9.78 -3.54 2.08
C ARG A 36 10.06 -2.40 1.10
N LYS A 37 9.09 -2.07 0.24
CA LYS A 37 9.22 -0.96 -0.72
C LYS A 37 9.32 0.39 0.00
N LEU A 38 8.48 0.64 1.00
CA LEU A 38 8.53 1.83 1.85
C LEU A 38 9.88 1.97 2.57
N GLN A 39 10.41 0.88 3.14
CA GLN A 39 11.72 0.88 3.78
C GLN A 39 12.83 1.23 2.79
N GLY A 40 12.82 0.64 1.60
CA GLY A 40 13.78 0.94 0.53
C GLY A 40 13.75 2.41 0.10
N LEU A 41 12.56 2.98 -0.06
CA LEU A 41 12.39 4.39 -0.43
C LEU A 41 12.87 5.34 0.68
N ASN A 42 12.60 5.03 1.95
CA ASN A 42 13.10 5.84 3.07
C ASN A 42 14.63 5.83 3.13
N LEU A 43 15.27 4.68 2.92
CA LEU A 43 16.74 4.60 2.85
C LEU A 43 17.31 5.46 1.70
N GLN A 44 16.64 5.48 0.54
CA GLN A 44 17.04 6.33 -0.58
C GLN A 44 16.89 7.82 -0.23
N ARG A 45 15.78 8.21 0.43
CA ARG A 45 15.55 9.57 0.91
C ARG A 45 16.65 10.03 1.86
N GLU A 46 16.99 9.21 2.85
CA GLU A 46 18.08 9.51 3.79
C GLU A 46 19.44 9.65 3.09
N ARG A 47 19.73 8.77 2.12
CA ARG A 47 20.94 8.87 1.31
C ARG A 47 21.01 10.20 0.55
N ILE A 48 19.92 10.64 -0.07
CA ILE A 48 19.87 11.92 -0.78
C ILE A 48 20.04 13.10 0.17
N LEU A 49 19.35 13.08 1.32
CA LEU A 49 19.45 14.15 2.33
C LEU A 49 20.85 14.26 2.94
N SER A 50 21.58 13.15 3.05
CA SER A 50 22.96 13.14 3.55
C SER A 50 24.00 13.60 2.51
N GLU A 51 23.64 13.62 1.22
CA GLU A 51 24.56 13.92 0.15
C GLU A 51 24.82 15.44 0.03
N ARG A 52 26.03 15.88 0.37
CA ARG A 52 26.44 17.29 0.23
C ARG A 52 27.11 17.51 -1.12
N THR A 53 26.58 18.42 -1.93
CA THR A 53 27.14 18.74 -3.24
C THR A 53 27.34 20.25 -3.44
N SER A 54 28.48 20.62 -4.01
CA SER A 54 28.81 22.00 -4.38
C SER A 54 28.37 22.37 -5.80
N SER A 55 27.96 21.38 -6.61
CA SER A 55 27.52 21.60 -7.99
C SER A 55 26.02 21.93 -8.03
N PRO A 56 25.62 23.07 -8.61
CA PRO A 56 24.21 23.48 -8.66
C PRO A 56 23.36 22.50 -9.48
N HIS A 57 23.89 21.97 -10.59
CA HIS A 57 23.18 20.98 -11.39
C HIS A 57 22.90 19.68 -10.63
N ARG A 58 23.90 19.21 -9.85
CA ARG A 58 23.74 18.00 -9.03
C ARG A 58 22.75 18.24 -7.90
N ARG A 59 22.71 19.44 -7.31
CA ARG A 59 21.70 19.80 -6.31
C ARG A 59 20.28 19.72 -6.89
N SER A 60 20.03 20.31 -8.05
CA SER A 60 18.71 20.24 -8.68
C SER A 60 18.29 18.81 -9.02
N ALA A 61 19.22 17.96 -9.45
CA ALA A 61 18.94 16.54 -9.69
C ALA A 61 18.57 15.80 -8.39
N LEU A 62 19.25 16.08 -7.28
CA LEU A 62 18.94 15.49 -5.98
C LEU A 62 17.59 15.97 -5.44
N GLU A 63 17.25 17.24 -5.60
CA GLU A 63 15.94 17.78 -5.23
C GLU A 63 14.80 17.14 -6.03
N ALA A 64 14.98 16.95 -7.34
CA ALA A 64 14.01 16.25 -8.18
C ALA A 64 13.84 14.78 -7.76
N ALA A 65 14.95 14.07 -7.52
CA ALA A 65 14.91 12.68 -7.04
C ALA A 65 14.25 12.57 -5.66
N LEU A 66 14.47 13.54 -4.76
CA LEU A 66 13.84 13.58 -3.45
C LEU A 66 12.32 13.75 -3.57
N LEU A 67 11.86 14.67 -4.43
CA LEU A 67 10.43 14.89 -4.68
C LEU A 67 9.76 13.63 -5.25
N GLU A 68 10.41 12.94 -6.17
CA GLU A 68 9.91 11.68 -6.74
C GLU A 68 9.76 10.60 -5.66
N ILE A 69 10.76 10.42 -4.79
CA ILE A 69 10.71 9.45 -3.69
C ILE A 69 9.62 9.79 -2.68
N GLU A 70 9.48 11.06 -2.31
CA GLU A 70 8.43 11.50 -1.38
C GLU A 70 7.02 11.29 -1.97
N THR A 71 6.87 11.45 -3.28
CA THR A 71 5.63 11.13 -3.99
C THR A 71 5.33 9.63 -3.92
N GLN A 72 6.31 8.78 -4.24
CA GLN A 72 6.15 7.32 -4.18
C GLN A 72 5.84 6.81 -2.76
N ILE A 73 6.45 7.39 -1.73
CA ILE A 73 6.14 7.09 -0.33
C ILE A 73 4.69 7.49 -0.02
N SER A 74 4.27 8.67 -0.48
CA SER A 74 2.90 9.17 -0.26
C SER A 74 1.86 8.30 -0.95
N GLU A 75 2.11 7.84 -2.17
CA GLU A 75 1.22 6.91 -2.90
C GLU A 75 1.09 5.56 -2.18
N LEU A 76 2.21 5.00 -1.71
CA LEU A 76 2.24 3.75 -0.96
C LEU A 76 1.56 3.88 0.42
N SER A 77 1.64 5.05 1.04
CA SER A 77 1.04 5.34 2.35
C SER A 77 -0.45 5.64 2.24
N TRP A 78 -0.89 6.41 1.24
CA TRP A 78 -2.31 6.70 1.03
C TRP A 78 -3.09 5.44 0.61
N GLY A 79 -2.44 4.47 -0.05
CA GLY A 79 -3.02 3.14 -0.28
C GLY A 79 -3.42 2.35 0.98
N ILE A 80 -3.18 2.89 2.19
CA ILE A 80 -3.56 2.33 3.49
C ILE A 80 -4.93 2.86 3.99
N HIS A 81 -5.46 3.95 3.40
CA HIS A 81 -6.68 4.64 3.88
C HIS A 81 -7.97 4.33 3.08
N ILE A 82 -8.06 3.20 2.39
CA ILE A 82 -9.28 2.73 1.70
C ILE A 82 -9.72 1.38 2.26
#